data_AF-A0A366HY14-F1
#
_entry.id   AF-A0A366HY14-F1
#
_cell.length_a   1.000
_cell.length_b   1.000
_cell.length_c   1.000
_cell.angle_alpha   90.00
_cell.angle_beta   90.00
_cell.angle_gamma   90.00
#
_symmetry.space_group_name_H-M   'P 1'
#
loop_
_entity.id
_entity.type
_entity.pdbx_description
1 polymer ?
#
loop_
_entity_poly.entity_id
_entity_poly.type
_entity_poly.pdbx_seq_one_letter_code
_entity_poly.pdbx_strand_id
1 'polypeptide(L)'
;MRWLWGLHSASADDGKTLYFYNWTEYVPPGLLEQFTKEIGIKVIYSTYESNESMYAKLKTYQDGAYDLVVPSTYFIAKMSKEGMLQKIDTSKLSNFHNLDPNLLHKSFDPDNHYSIPYIWGRRPLA
;
A
#
# COMPACT_ATOMS: atom_id res chain seq x y z
N MET A 1 23.92 16.17 -39.34
CA MET A 1 22.74 16.01 -38.47
C MET A 1 22.19 14.60 -38.70
N ARG A 2 22.28 13.68 -37.72
CA ARG A 2 22.02 12.25 -37.91
C ARG A 2 20.95 11.81 -36.92
N TRP A 3 19.81 11.35 -37.46
CA TRP A 3 18.69 10.82 -36.68
C TRP A 3 18.91 9.31 -36.46
N LEU A 4 18.94 8.87 -35.21
CA LEU A 4 18.88 7.45 -34.85
C LEU A 4 17.46 7.15 -34.36
N TRP A 5 16.68 6.50 -35.21
CA TRP A 5 15.49 5.77 -34.79
C TRP A 5 15.97 4.45 -34.17
N GLY A 6 16.18 4.46 -32.86
CA GLY A 6 16.33 3.24 -32.08
C GLY A 6 14.95 2.74 -31.72
N LEU A 7 14.50 1.68 -32.42
CA LEU A 7 13.39 0.83 -32.00
C LEU A 7 13.56 0.54 -30.50
N HIS A 8 12.66 1.09 -29.67
CA HIS A 8 12.47 0.57 -28.33
C HIS A 8 11.99 -0.87 -28.52
N SER A 9 12.92 -1.82 -28.44
CA SER A 9 12.59 -3.15 -27.98
C SER A 9 12.09 -2.95 -26.56
N ALA A 10 10.77 -2.77 -26.42
CA ALA A 10 10.10 -2.93 -25.14
C ALA A 10 10.39 -4.37 -24.74
N SER A 11 11.40 -4.53 -23.88
CA SER A 11 11.65 -5.78 -23.20
C SER A 11 10.33 -6.22 -22.57
N ALA A 12 9.95 -7.46 -22.82
CA ALA A 12 8.79 -8.08 -22.20
C ALA A 12 8.87 -7.89 -20.68
N ASP A 13 8.01 -7.04 -20.12
CA ASP A 13 7.85 -6.87 -18.67
C ASP A 13 6.83 -7.90 -18.20
N ASP A 14 7.30 -9.13 -17.98
CA ASP A 14 6.53 -10.23 -17.38
C ASP A 14 6.61 -10.19 -15.84
N GLY A 15 7.04 -9.05 -15.27
CA GLY A 15 7.19 -8.83 -13.83
C GLY A 15 6.32 -7.68 -13.35
N LYS A 16 5.14 -8.00 -12.78
CA LYS A 16 4.27 -6.99 -12.14
C LYS A 16 5.09 -6.18 -11.13
N THR A 17 5.14 -4.87 -11.30
CA THR A 17 5.75 -3.95 -10.33
C THR A 17 4.68 -3.51 -9.33
N LEU A 18 4.99 -3.58 -8.03
CA LEU A 18 4.13 -3.15 -6.93
C LEU A 18 4.65 -1.82 -6.35
N TYR A 19 3.82 -0.79 -6.37
CA TYR A 19 4.10 0.50 -5.74
C TYR A 19 3.57 0.52 -4.31
N PHE A 20 4.48 0.48 -3.33
CA PHE A 20 4.14 0.41 -1.92
C PHE A 20 4.54 1.69 -1.18
N TYR A 21 3.57 2.34 -0.53
CA TYR A 21 3.76 3.56 0.25
C TYR A 21 3.46 3.33 1.73
N ASN A 22 4.47 3.43 2.60
CA ASN A 22 4.32 3.10 4.03
C ASN A 22 5.10 4.07 4.92
N TRP A 23 4.96 3.92 6.23
CA TRP A 23 5.76 4.64 7.23
C TRP A 23 7.23 4.23 7.15
N THR A 24 8.13 5.21 7.34
CA THR A 24 9.58 5.01 7.24
C THR A 24 10.11 3.88 8.13
N GLU A 25 9.53 3.67 9.32
CA GLU A 25 10.06 2.76 10.34
C GLU A 25 9.45 1.35 10.31
N TYR A 26 8.50 1.06 9.42
CA TYR A 26 7.69 -0.15 9.51
C TYR A 26 8.27 -1.37 8.78
N VAL A 27 9.07 -1.13 7.74
CA VAL A 27 9.62 -2.21 6.90
C VAL A 27 11.11 -2.38 7.21
N PRO A 28 11.52 -3.50 7.83
CA PRO A 28 12.93 -3.73 8.09
C PRO A 28 13.72 -3.95 6.79
N PRO A 29 15.03 -3.66 6.78
CA PRO A 29 15.90 -3.93 5.64
C PRO A 29 15.83 -5.41 5.22
N GLY A 30 15.81 -5.66 3.90
CA GLY A 30 15.79 -7.01 3.34
C GLY A 30 14.41 -7.70 3.24
N LEU A 31 13.36 -7.20 3.92
CA LEU A 31 12.03 -7.83 3.86
C LEU A 31 11.44 -7.79 2.44
N LEU A 32 11.56 -6.66 1.74
CA LEU A 32 11.05 -6.51 0.38
C LEU A 32 11.89 -7.28 -0.64
N GLU A 33 13.17 -7.46 -0.37
CA GLU A 33 14.05 -8.29 -1.21
C GLU A 33 13.67 -9.76 -1.10
N GLN A 34 13.40 -10.23 0.12
CA GLN A 34 12.88 -11.58 0.36
C GLN A 34 11.53 -11.79 -0.37
N PHE A 35 10.60 -10.85 -0.21
CA PHE A 35 9.32 -10.89 -0.93
C PHE A 35 9.52 -10.94 -2.46
N THR A 36 10.41 -10.11 -2.99
CA THR A 36 10.73 -10.08 -4.43
C THR A 36 11.34 -11.41 -4.89
N LYS A 37 12.19 -12.04 -4.07
CA LYS A 37 12.83 -13.33 -4.37
C LYS A 37 11.84 -14.49 -4.35
N GLU A 38 10.88 -14.48 -3.43
CA GLU A 38 9.88 -15.55 -3.27
C GLU A 38 8.77 -15.45 -4.32
N ILE A 39 8.30 -14.24 -4.61
CA ILE A 39 7.10 -14.00 -5.43
C ILE A 39 7.46 -13.55 -6.86
N GLY A 40 8.67 -13.05 -7.09
CA GLY A 40 9.11 -12.51 -8.38
C GLY A 40 8.54 -11.13 -8.73
N ILE A 41 7.84 -10.48 -7.80
CA ILE A 41 7.24 -9.15 -7.97
C ILE A 41 8.23 -8.08 -7.51
N LYS A 42 8.53 -7.12 -8.38
CA LYS A 42 9.39 -5.98 -8.04
C LYS A 42 8.62 -4.99 -7.17
N VAL A 43 9.15 -4.62 -6.01
CA VAL A 43 8.53 -3.63 -5.13
C VAL A 43 9.23 -2.27 -5.24
N ILE A 44 8.49 -1.23 -5.61
CA ILE A 44 8.92 0.17 -5.54
C ILE A 44 8.42 0.73 -4.21
N TYR A 45 9.33 0.84 -3.25
CA TYR A 45 9.02 1.31 -1.91
C TYR A 45 9.19 2.84 -1.79
N SER A 46 8.19 3.50 -1.25
CA SER A 46 8.20 4.92 -0.87
C SER A 46 7.83 5.04 0.60
N THR A 47 8.34 6.08 1.27
CA THR A 47 8.04 6.32 2.68
C THR A 47 7.43 7.68 2.97
N TYR A 48 6.69 7.78 4.06
CA TYR A 48 6.18 9.04 4.62
C TYR A 48 6.28 9.07 6.15
N GLU A 49 6.20 10.28 6.69
CA GLU A 49 6.32 10.57 8.12
C GLU A 49 5.03 11.08 8.75
N SER A 50 4.02 11.41 7.94
CA SER A 50 2.71 11.86 8.40
C SER A 50 1.58 11.40 7.47
N ASN A 51 0.38 11.23 8.02
CA ASN A 51 -0.79 10.90 7.20
C ASN A 51 -1.16 12.06 6.27
N GLU A 52 -0.92 13.29 6.69
CA GLU A 52 -1.20 14.51 5.94
C GLU A 52 -0.33 14.58 4.67
N SER A 53 0.97 14.28 4.80
CA SER A 53 1.88 14.17 3.66
C SER A 53 1.46 13.04 2.72
N MET A 54 1.09 11.87 3.26
CA MET A 54 0.61 10.74 2.48
C MET A 54 -0.64 11.11 1.68
N TYR A 55 -1.64 11.69 2.35
CA TYR A 55 -2.91 12.05 1.74
C TYR A 55 -2.77 13.15 0.69
N ALA A 56 -1.99 14.20 0.96
CA ALA A 56 -1.73 15.26 -0.01
C ALA A 56 -1.04 14.70 -1.26
N LYS A 57 -0.09 13.77 -1.08
CA LYS A 57 0.57 13.08 -2.19
C LYS A 57 -0.43 12.25 -3.00
N LEU A 58 -1.22 11.40 -2.35
CA LEU A 58 -2.23 10.59 -3.05
C LEU A 58 -3.26 11.43 -3.81
N LYS A 59 -3.60 12.63 -3.33
CA LYS A 59 -4.49 13.55 -4.05
C LYS A 59 -3.86 14.24 -5.26
N THR A 60 -2.54 14.44 -5.22
CA THR A 60 -1.81 15.15 -6.28
C THR A 60 -1.46 14.20 -7.43
N TYR A 61 -1.18 12.94 -7.10
CA TYR A 61 -0.96 11.90 -8.09
C TYR A 61 -2.32 11.41 -8.63
N GLN A 62 -2.41 11.20 -9.95
CA GLN A 62 -3.59 10.62 -10.58
C GLN A 62 -3.82 9.17 -10.12
N ASP A 63 -5.05 8.68 -10.31
CA ASP A 63 -5.49 7.33 -9.95
C ASP A 63 -4.43 6.26 -10.25
N GLY A 64 -4.16 5.39 -9.28
CA GLY A 64 -3.28 4.22 -9.46
C GLY A 64 -1.77 4.47 -9.31
N ALA A 65 -1.35 5.62 -8.78
CA ALA A 65 0.09 5.86 -8.53
C ALA A 65 0.69 4.95 -7.44
N TYR A 66 -0.13 4.40 -6.56
CA TYR A 66 0.27 3.46 -5.52
C TYR A 66 -0.73 2.32 -5.44
N ASP A 67 -0.22 1.09 -5.41
CA ASP A 67 -1.03 -0.12 -5.28
C ASP A 67 -1.36 -0.43 -3.81
N LEU A 68 -0.46 -0.06 -2.90
CA LEU A 68 -0.62 -0.31 -1.47
C LEU A 68 -0.19 0.90 -0.65
N VAL A 69 -1.03 1.29 0.32
CA VAL A 69 -0.76 2.36 1.28
C VAL A 69 -1.19 1.97 2.69
N VAL A 70 -0.53 2.50 3.73
CA VAL A 70 -0.77 2.13 5.15
C VAL A 70 -1.29 3.32 5.99
N PRO A 71 -2.48 3.87 5.67
CA PRO A 71 -3.04 5.00 6.39
C PRO A 71 -3.38 4.63 7.85
N SER A 72 -3.37 5.64 8.73
CA SER A 72 -3.96 5.50 10.06
C SER A 72 -5.49 5.37 10.00
N THR A 73 -6.09 4.76 11.01
CA THR A 73 -7.54 4.46 11.09
C THR A 73 -8.44 5.67 10.83
N TYR A 74 -8.07 6.86 11.29
CA TYR A 74 -8.85 8.08 11.07
C TYR A 74 -8.83 8.57 9.61
N PHE A 75 -7.78 8.26 8.84
CA PHE A 75 -7.72 8.56 7.41
C PHE A 75 -8.47 7.53 6.54
N ILE A 76 -8.59 6.27 6.99
CA ILE A 76 -9.34 5.22 6.27
C ILE A 76 -10.78 5.67 6.03
N ALA A 77 -11.48 6.11 7.10
CA ALA A 77 -12.86 6.57 6.99
C ALA A 77 -13.01 7.76 6.02
N LYS A 78 -12.03 8.66 6.01
CA LYS A 78 -12.03 9.84 5.13
C LYS A 78 -11.79 9.44 3.67
N MET A 79 -10.74 8.67 3.41
CA MET A 79 -10.35 8.24 2.06
C MET A 79 -11.38 7.32 1.42
N SER A 80 -12.04 6.46 2.20
CA SER A 80 -13.15 5.63 1.74
C SER A 80 -14.34 6.49 1.27
N LYS A 81 -14.73 7.51 2.05
CA LYS A 81 -15.81 8.46 1.67
C LYS A 81 -15.48 9.29 0.45
N GLU A 82 -14.21 9.59 0.23
CA GLU A 82 -13.72 10.35 -0.92
C GLU A 82 -13.49 9.47 -2.16
N GLY A 83 -13.76 8.16 -2.08
CA GLY A 83 -13.62 7.24 -3.21
C GLY A 83 -12.16 6.93 -3.59
N MET A 84 -11.21 7.27 -2.72
CA MET A 84 -9.77 7.07 -2.97
C MET A 84 -9.31 5.62 -2.74
N LEU A 85 -10.13 4.81 -2.05
CA LEU A 85 -9.80 3.43 -1.70
C LEU A 85 -10.64 2.45 -2.53
N GLN A 86 -9.97 1.44 -3.10
CA GLN A 86 -10.64 0.30 -3.71
C GLN A 86 -11.03 -0.72 -2.64
N LYS A 87 -12.09 -1.49 -2.92
CA LYS A 87 -12.48 -2.59 -2.05
C LYS A 87 -11.45 -3.73 -2.15
N ILE A 88 -11.04 -4.24 -1.00
CA ILE A 88 -10.16 -5.38 -0.84
C ILE A 88 -11.00 -6.65 -0.93
N ASP A 89 -10.58 -7.55 -1.82
CA ASP A 89 -11.15 -8.89 -1.92
C ASP A 89 -10.49 -9.81 -0.87
N THR A 90 -11.13 -9.92 0.29
CA THR A 90 -10.63 -10.73 1.41
C THR A 90 -10.58 -12.23 1.09
N SER A 91 -11.29 -12.71 0.07
CA SER A 91 -11.22 -14.12 -0.35
C SER A 91 -9.84 -14.52 -0.90
N LYS A 92 -9.07 -13.54 -1.40
CA LYS A 92 -7.69 -13.74 -1.89
C LYS A 92 -6.66 -13.72 -0.76
N LEU A 93 -7.07 -13.32 0.45
CA LEU A 93 -6.19 -13.21 1.61
C LEU A 93 -6.23 -14.52 2.40
N SER A 94 -5.41 -15.49 1.98
CA SER A 94 -5.32 -16.80 2.66
C SER A 94 -4.99 -16.69 4.15
N ASN A 95 -4.23 -15.67 4.55
CA ASN A 95 -3.81 -15.42 5.93
C ASN A 95 -4.75 -14.50 6.73
N PHE A 96 -5.91 -14.11 6.19
CA PHE A 96 -6.84 -13.19 6.87
C PHE A 96 -7.35 -13.76 8.21
N HIS A 97 -7.45 -15.09 8.31
CA HIS A 97 -7.86 -15.78 9.53
C HIS A 97 -6.89 -15.62 10.72
N ASN A 98 -5.65 -15.16 10.49
CA ASN A 98 -4.64 -14.94 11.53
C ASN A 98 -4.80 -13.59 12.25
N LEU A 99 -5.73 -12.75 11.81
CA LEU A 99 -5.95 -11.43 12.40
C LEU A 99 -6.75 -11.55 13.70
N ASP A 100 -6.40 -10.72 14.69
CA ASP A 100 -7.15 -10.62 15.94
C ASP A 100 -8.58 -10.08 15.64
N PRO A 101 -9.64 -10.85 15.94
CA PRO A 101 -11.02 -10.42 15.72
C PRO A 101 -11.36 -9.10 16.42
N ASN A 102 -10.66 -8.76 17.51
CA ASN A 102 -10.87 -7.50 18.21
C ASN A 102 -10.39 -6.28 17.42
N LEU A 103 -9.54 -6.46 16.40
CA LEU A 103 -9.06 -5.39 15.53
C LEU A 103 -9.89 -5.24 14.25
N LEU A 104 -10.81 -6.18 14.00
CA LEU A 104 -11.73 -6.18 12.87
C LEU A 104 -13.03 -5.42 13.19
N HIS A 105 -13.84 -5.18 12.16
CA HIS A 105 -15.20 -4.62 12.24
C HIS A 105 -15.29 -3.30 13.01
N LYS A 106 -14.29 -2.43 12.83
CA LYS A 106 -14.27 -1.12 13.48
C LYS A 106 -15.24 -0.15 12.82
N SER A 107 -15.67 0.86 13.57
CA SER A 107 -16.65 1.86 13.08
C SER A 107 -16.22 2.61 11.81
N PHE A 108 -14.93 2.65 11.51
CA PHE A 108 -14.39 3.27 10.29
C PHE A 108 -14.45 2.35 9.05
N ASP A 109 -14.54 1.04 9.23
CA ASP A 109 -14.64 0.02 8.17
C ASP A 109 -15.32 -1.25 8.74
N PRO A 110 -16.66 -1.24 8.90
CA PRO A 110 -17.38 -2.30 9.59
C PRO A 110 -17.25 -3.67 8.93
N ASP A 111 -17.03 -3.70 7.61
CA ASP A 111 -16.92 -4.95 6.84
C ASP A 111 -15.48 -5.32 6.48
N ASN A 112 -14.48 -4.53 6.92
CA ASN A 112 -13.08 -4.67 6.51
C ASN A 112 -12.88 -4.69 4.97
N HIS A 113 -13.76 -4.00 4.24
CA HIS A 113 -13.69 -3.95 2.79
C HIS A 113 -12.62 -2.99 2.28
N TYR A 114 -12.11 -2.08 3.11
CA TYR A 114 -11.16 -1.05 2.68
C TYR A 114 -9.84 -1.11 3.44
N SER A 115 -9.75 -1.86 4.53
CA SER A 115 -8.59 -1.85 5.40
C SER A 115 -8.33 -3.20 6.10
N ILE A 116 -7.04 -3.53 6.19
CA ILE A 116 -6.52 -4.69 6.91
C ILE A 116 -5.63 -4.17 8.05
N PRO A 117 -5.81 -4.64 9.31
CA PRO A 117 -4.91 -4.30 10.40
C PRO A 117 -3.47 -4.73 10.08
N TYR A 118 -2.52 -3.80 10.21
CA TYR A 118 -1.10 -4.05 9.97
C TYR A 118 -0.28 -4.00 11.27
N ILE A 119 -0.07 -2.81 11.82
CA ILE A 119 0.59 -2.59 13.10
C ILE A 119 -0.31 -1.70 13.94
N TRP A 120 -0.50 -2.06 15.21
CA TRP A 120 -1.22 -1.24 16.17
C TRP A 120 -0.36 -1.01 17.40
N GLY A 121 -0.52 0.16 18.02
CA GLY A 121 0.19 0.54 19.22
C GLY A 121 -0.53 1.68 19.91
N ARG A 122 -0.23 1.88 21.19
CA ARG A 122 -0.65 3.09 21.92
C ARG A 122 0.53 4.03 21.98
N ARG A 123 0.31 5.32 21.69
CA ARG A 123 1.24 6.34 22.16
C ARG A 123 1.24 6.28 23.69
N PRO A 124 2.40 6.14 24.36
CA PRO A 124 2.45 6.28 25.81
C PRO A 124 1.88 7.66 26.18
N LEU A 125 0.96 7.71 27.14
CA LEU A 125 0.62 8.96 27.78
C LEU A 125 1.87 9.39 28.56
N ALA A 126 2.41 10.56 28.24
CA ALA A 126 3.44 11.21 29.04
C ALA A 126 2.87 11.67 30.38
#